data_AF-A0A935SPN6-F1
#
_entry.id   AF-A0A935SPN6-F1
#
_cell.length_a   1.000
_cell.length_b   1.000
_cell.length_c   1.000
_cell.angle_alpha   90.00
_cell.angle_beta   90.00
_cell.angle_gamma   90.00
#
_symmetry.space_group_name_H-M   'P 1'
#
loop_
_entity.id
_entity.type
_entity.pdbx_description
1 polymer ?
#
loop_
_entity_poly.entity_id
_entity_poly.type
_entity_poly.pdbx_seq_one_letter_code
_entity_poly.pdbx_strand_id
1 'polypeptide(L)'
;MSKNNYTSPGDLTFKEILILIPIAIIIVLLCNYNSDFILLFILLLICFGIYIISSKTKFKQLLRLLALFLLLHLIIFPVIYIALLKYDSDSFEFDKGVLNSEKNNSLVEINSKYVPIDLENNIKLIDKILLIDSSKLNLPFEILHDGNLLLVKNYIFGLQLTHGIPPQMFTTVFSIYDSTGKFISMLNENDDNNSLNFNGSIHDFINKKKNDYQTKLANCNKDIRRVIEKEDIWSYRRIISYSINIFLLEI
;
A
#
# COMPACT_ATOMS: atom_id res chain seq x y z
N MET A 1 -64.03 -26.76 9.06
CA MET A 1 -62.88 -26.92 8.15
C MET A 1 -61.88 -25.80 8.43
N SER A 2 -60.84 -26.08 9.21
CA SER A 2 -59.73 -25.15 9.45
C SER A 2 -58.73 -25.28 8.30
N LYS A 3 -58.50 -24.20 7.54
CA LYS A 3 -57.42 -24.14 6.56
C LYS A 3 -56.11 -23.93 7.31
N ASN A 4 -55.32 -24.99 7.44
CA ASN A 4 -53.94 -24.87 7.87
C ASN A 4 -53.13 -24.18 6.76
N ASN A 5 -52.79 -22.91 6.99
CA ASN A 5 -51.82 -22.17 6.19
C ASN A 5 -50.43 -22.70 6.49
N TYR A 6 -49.99 -23.72 5.76
CA TYR A 6 -48.58 -24.09 5.69
C TYR A 6 -47.84 -22.98 4.92
N THR A 7 -47.15 -22.11 5.63
CA THR A 7 -46.15 -21.23 5.04
C THR A 7 -45.03 -22.11 4.47
N SER A 8 -44.85 -22.03 3.15
CA SER A 8 -43.78 -22.74 2.45
C SER A 8 -42.43 -22.34 3.05
N PRO A 9 -41.54 -23.29 3.36
CA PRO A 9 -40.21 -23.00 3.93
C PRO A 9 -39.32 -22.13 3.01
N GLY A 10 -39.72 -21.89 1.75
CA GLY A 10 -39.03 -20.97 0.84
C GLY A 10 -39.23 -19.48 1.13
N ASP A 11 -40.36 -19.08 1.72
CA ASP A 11 -40.70 -17.66 1.91
C ASP A 11 -39.90 -16.99 3.03
N LEU A 12 -39.49 -17.74 4.05
CA LEU A 12 -38.65 -17.23 5.14
C LEU A 12 -37.23 -16.92 4.67
N THR A 13 -36.66 -17.78 3.83
CA THR A 13 -35.31 -17.57 3.29
C THR A 13 -35.22 -16.35 2.39
N PHE A 14 -36.27 -16.03 1.63
CA PHE A 14 -36.27 -14.87 0.73
C PHE A 14 -36.34 -13.54 1.50
N LYS A 15 -37.15 -13.47 2.56
CA LYS A 15 -37.24 -12.29 3.43
C LYS A 15 -35.95 -12.04 4.21
N GLU A 16 -35.28 -13.09 4.67
CA GLU A 16 -33.98 -12.99 5.36
C GLU A 16 -32.87 -12.49 4.42
N ILE A 17 -32.85 -12.96 3.16
CA ILE A 17 -31.92 -12.48 2.12
C ILE A 17 -32.17 -10.99 1.83
N LEU A 18 -33.43 -10.55 1.80
CA LEU A 18 -33.81 -9.17 1.52
C LEU A 18 -33.32 -8.18 2.58
N ILE A 19 -33.09 -8.62 3.83
CA ILE A 19 -32.57 -7.80 4.94
C ILE A 19 -31.04 -7.68 4.89
N LEU A 20 -30.34 -8.70 4.39
CA LEU A 20 -28.88 -8.68 4.26
C LEU A 20 -28.38 -7.73 3.18
N ILE A 21 -29.17 -7.52 2.11
CA ILE A 21 -28.85 -6.61 1.02
C ILE A 21 -28.69 -5.14 1.49
N PRO A 22 -29.65 -4.53 2.23
CA PRO A 22 -29.48 -3.18 2.75
C PRO A 22 -28.37 -3.08 3.80
N ILE A 23 -28.13 -4.13 4.60
CA ILE A 23 -26.98 -4.16 5.53
C ILE A 23 -25.66 -4.13 4.75
N ALA A 24 -25.53 -4.95 3.70
CA ALA A 24 -24.38 -4.92 2.82
C ALA A 24 -24.22 -3.54 2.17
N ILE A 25 -25.29 -2.96 1.62
CA ILE A 25 -25.27 -1.61 1.03
C ILE A 25 -24.85 -0.55 2.05
N ILE A 26 -25.33 -0.62 3.30
CA ILE A 26 -24.93 0.30 4.38
C ILE A 26 -23.45 0.11 4.72
N ILE A 27 -22.96 -1.12 4.80
CA ILE A 27 -21.53 -1.41 5.00
C ILE A 27 -20.69 -0.85 3.85
N VAL A 28 -21.15 -1.00 2.60
CA VAL A 28 -20.51 -0.44 1.41
C VAL A 28 -20.49 1.09 1.46
N LEU A 29 -21.61 1.73 1.82
CA LEU A 29 -21.72 3.19 1.90
C LEU A 29 -20.92 3.80 3.06
N LEU A 30 -20.78 3.08 4.17
CA LEU A 30 -19.96 3.50 5.32
C LEU A 30 -18.46 3.27 5.08
N CYS A 31 -18.10 2.27 4.28
CA CYS A 31 -16.72 1.98 3.94
C CYS A 31 -16.28 2.82 2.74
N ASN A 32 -15.84 4.06 2.98
CA ASN A 32 -14.99 4.84 2.05
C ASN A 32 -13.63 4.17 1.72
N TYR A 33 -13.49 2.86 1.91
CA TYR A 33 -12.27 2.08 1.80
C TYR A 33 -12.32 1.20 0.55
N ASN A 34 -12.03 1.79 -0.62
CA ASN A 34 -11.94 1.02 -1.87
C ASN A 34 -10.96 -0.17 -1.77
N SER A 35 -9.93 -0.10 -0.92
CA SER A 35 -8.96 -1.20 -0.73
C SER A 35 -9.46 -2.34 0.18
N ASP A 36 -10.31 -2.05 1.17
CA ASP A 36 -10.80 -3.06 2.12
C ASP A 36 -12.18 -3.62 1.74
N PHE A 37 -12.85 -3.01 0.76
CA PHE A 37 -14.14 -3.46 0.21
C PHE A 37 -14.12 -4.92 -0.23
N ILE A 38 -13.08 -5.33 -0.96
CA ILE A 38 -12.96 -6.71 -1.48
C ILE A 38 -12.90 -7.71 -0.32
N LEU A 39 -12.14 -7.40 0.73
CA LEU A 39 -12.03 -8.25 1.91
C LEU A 39 -13.37 -8.36 2.66
N LEU A 40 -14.03 -7.24 2.91
CA LEU A 40 -15.37 -7.19 3.50
C LEU A 40 -16.39 -8.01 2.70
N PHE A 41 -16.37 -7.86 1.37
CA PHE A 41 -17.25 -8.60 0.47
C PHE A 41 -17.00 -10.11 0.53
N ILE A 42 -15.73 -10.54 0.50
CA ILE A 42 -15.38 -11.95 0.65
C ILE A 42 -15.84 -12.51 2.00
N LEU A 43 -15.63 -11.77 3.11
CA LEU A 43 -16.07 -12.19 4.43
C LEU A 43 -17.60 -12.30 4.53
N LEU A 44 -18.33 -11.37 3.92
CA LEU A 44 -19.79 -11.42 3.80
C LEU A 44 -20.23 -12.66 3.02
N LEU A 45 -19.59 -12.98 1.89
CA LEU A 45 -19.87 -14.18 1.11
C LEU A 45 -19.63 -15.45 1.91
N ILE A 46 -18.57 -15.51 2.72
CA ILE A 46 -18.28 -16.65 3.59
C ILE A 46 -19.40 -16.82 4.64
N CYS A 47 -19.75 -15.74 5.36
CA CYS A 47 -20.81 -15.78 6.37
C CYS A 47 -22.16 -16.21 5.74
N PHE A 48 -22.46 -15.67 4.56
CA PHE A 48 -23.66 -16.01 3.82
C PHE A 48 -23.66 -17.46 3.32
N GLY A 49 -22.52 -17.94 2.83
CA GLY A 49 -22.33 -19.33 2.41
C GLY A 49 -22.58 -20.31 3.56
N ILE A 50 -22.01 -20.03 4.75
CA ILE A 50 -22.25 -20.82 5.96
C ILE A 50 -23.75 -20.80 6.33
N TYR A 51 -24.39 -19.63 6.25
CA TYR A 51 -25.83 -19.50 6.52
C TYR A 51 -26.70 -20.33 5.55
N ILE A 52 -26.42 -20.30 4.25
CA ILE A 52 -27.14 -21.13 3.26
C ILE A 52 -26.93 -22.62 3.56
N ILE A 53 -25.69 -23.05 3.77
CA ILE A 53 -25.36 -24.44 4.05
C ILE A 53 -26.07 -24.92 5.33
N SER A 54 -26.23 -24.04 6.32
CA SER A 54 -26.96 -24.37 7.56
C SER A 54 -28.36 -24.92 7.31
N SER A 55 -29.07 -24.42 6.28
CA SER A 55 -30.44 -24.84 5.98
C SER A 55 -30.55 -26.28 5.48
N LYS A 56 -29.45 -26.84 4.95
CA LYS A 56 -29.39 -28.18 4.33
C LYS A 56 -28.77 -29.25 5.23
N THR A 57 -28.35 -28.89 6.44
CA THR A 57 -27.58 -29.79 7.32
C THR A 57 -28.33 -30.12 8.61
N LYS A 58 -27.97 -31.24 9.24
CA LYS A 58 -28.50 -31.64 10.56
C LYS A 58 -28.15 -30.65 11.67
N PHE A 59 -27.07 -29.88 11.50
CA PHE A 59 -26.55 -28.90 12.49
C PHE A 59 -27.01 -27.46 12.21
N LYS A 60 -28.22 -27.28 11.67
CA LYS A 60 -28.74 -25.98 11.24
C LYS A 60 -28.57 -24.85 12.25
N GLN A 61 -28.89 -25.10 13.53
CA GLN A 61 -28.85 -24.07 14.57
C GLN A 61 -27.41 -23.64 14.89
N LEU A 62 -26.50 -24.61 15.01
CA LEU A 62 -25.09 -24.34 15.28
C LEU A 62 -24.45 -23.53 14.15
N LEU A 63 -24.67 -23.91 12.90
CA LEU A 63 -24.11 -23.18 11.75
C LEU A 63 -24.72 -21.79 11.58
N ARG A 64 -26.00 -21.59 11.92
CA ARG A 64 -26.61 -20.25 11.95
C ARG A 64 -25.99 -19.37 13.02
N LEU A 65 -25.81 -19.90 14.23
CA LEU A 65 -25.14 -19.20 15.31
C LEU A 65 -23.69 -18.86 14.93
N LEU A 66 -22.97 -19.78 14.31
CA LEU A 66 -21.61 -19.55 13.81
C LEU A 66 -21.58 -18.45 12.74
N ALA A 67 -22.47 -18.49 11.75
CA ALA A 67 -22.54 -17.46 10.71
C ALA A 67 -22.85 -16.08 11.29
N LEU A 68 -23.78 -16.00 12.25
CA LEU A 68 -24.14 -14.76 12.94
C LEU A 68 -23.00 -14.25 13.81
N PHE A 69 -22.31 -15.14 14.53
CA PHE A 69 -21.13 -14.81 15.31
C PHE A 69 -20.01 -14.26 14.43
N LEU A 70 -19.69 -14.92 13.30
CA LEU A 70 -18.67 -14.45 12.35
C LEU A 70 -19.05 -13.10 11.73
N LEU A 71 -20.32 -12.91 11.36
CA LEU A 71 -20.82 -11.63 10.84
C LEU A 71 -20.64 -10.50 11.87
N LEU A 72 -21.04 -10.75 13.11
CA LEU A 72 -20.91 -9.77 14.18
C LEU A 72 -19.44 -9.44 14.46
N HIS A 73 -18.60 -10.47 14.60
CA HIS A 73 -17.24 -10.30 15.09
C HIS A 73 -16.24 -9.87 14.03
N LEU A 74 -16.35 -10.39 12.82
CA LEU A 74 -15.41 -10.08 11.75
C LEU A 74 -15.84 -8.85 10.95
N ILE A 75 -17.14 -8.58 10.82
CA ILE A 75 -17.63 -7.49 9.94
C ILE A 75 -18.18 -6.33 10.77
N ILE A 76 -19.23 -6.56 11.55
CA ILE A 76 -19.96 -5.48 12.23
C ILE A 76 -19.07 -4.80 13.27
N PHE A 77 -18.41 -5.56 14.13
CA PHE A 77 -17.58 -5.01 15.20
C PHE A 77 -16.42 -4.16 14.67
N PRO A 78 -15.56 -4.62 13.74
CA PRO A 78 -14.48 -3.79 13.20
C PRO A 78 -14.97 -2.55 12.46
N VAL A 79 -16.10 -2.63 11.74
CA VAL A 79 -16.67 -1.47 11.04
C VAL A 79 -17.14 -0.40 12.03
N ILE A 80 -17.88 -0.80 13.07
CA ILE A 80 -18.29 0.13 14.15
C ILE A 80 -17.05 0.71 14.83
N TYR A 81 -16.05 -0.12 15.08
CA TYR A 81 -14.81 0.28 15.73
C TYR A 81 -14.05 1.36 14.94
N ILE A 82 -13.92 1.19 13.61
CA ILE A 82 -13.35 2.22 12.74
C ILE A 82 -14.16 3.50 12.79
N ALA A 83 -15.50 3.38 12.68
CA ALA A 83 -16.37 4.54 12.64
C ALA A 83 -16.21 5.38 13.92
N LEU A 84 -16.09 4.72 15.08
CA LEU A 84 -15.83 5.37 16.36
C LEU A 84 -14.45 6.05 16.39
N LEU A 85 -13.39 5.34 15.98
CA LEU A 85 -12.03 5.90 15.94
C LEU A 85 -11.89 7.10 15.01
N LYS A 86 -12.67 7.15 13.93
CA LYS A 86 -12.70 8.29 13.01
C LYS A 86 -13.43 9.50 13.56
N TYR A 87 -14.50 9.28 14.31
CA TYR A 87 -15.33 10.36 14.83
C TYR A 87 -14.66 11.05 16.03
N ASP A 88 -14.10 10.27 16.94
CA ASP A 88 -13.33 10.79 18.08
C ASP A 88 -12.27 9.77 18.52
N SER A 89 -11.06 9.92 17.98
CA SER A 89 -9.93 9.05 18.31
C SER A 89 -9.48 9.16 19.77
N ASP A 90 -9.85 10.25 20.46
CA ASP A 90 -9.46 10.50 21.85
C ASP A 90 -10.54 10.03 22.85
N SER A 91 -11.76 9.72 22.37
CA SER A 91 -12.87 9.19 23.18
C SER A 91 -12.69 7.75 23.65
N PHE A 92 -11.89 6.96 22.94
CA PHE A 92 -11.51 5.62 23.38
C PHE A 92 -10.17 5.70 24.08
N GLU A 93 -10.12 5.14 25.30
CA GLU A 93 -8.88 4.86 26.02
C GLU A 93 -8.16 3.69 25.32
N PHE A 94 -7.86 3.87 24.04
CA PHE A 94 -7.05 2.97 23.27
C PHE A 94 -5.66 3.05 23.86
N ASP A 95 -5.10 1.91 24.26
CA ASP A 95 -3.80 1.86 24.91
C ASP A 95 -2.81 2.67 24.09
N LYS A 96 -2.30 3.76 24.69
CA LYS A 96 -1.31 4.65 24.08
C LYS A 96 -0.11 3.84 23.57
N GLY A 97 0.19 2.70 24.20
CA GLY A 97 1.16 1.72 23.75
C GLY A 97 0.86 1.17 22.35
N VAL A 98 -0.37 0.72 22.09
CA VAL A 98 -0.77 0.17 20.78
C VAL A 98 -0.78 1.26 19.71
N LEU A 99 -1.32 2.45 20.01
CA LEU A 99 -1.29 3.58 19.07
C LEU A 99 0.15 3.97 18.69
N ASN A 100 1.04 4.06 19.69
CA ASN A 100 2.46 4.37 19.44
C ASN A 100 3.16 3.26 18.66
N SER A 101 2.87 1.99 18.97
CA SER A 101 3.38 0.83 18.23
C SER A 101 2.96 0.89 16.75
N GLU A 102 1.69 1.15 16.46
CA GLU A 102 1.19 1.24 15.09
C GLU A 102 1.75 2.43 14.32
N LYS A 103 1.94 3.58 15.00
CA LYS A 103 2.65 4.73 14.42
C LYS A 103 4.07 4.36 14.05
N ASN A 104 4.81 3.72 14.96
CA ASN A 104 6.18 3.30 14.72
C ASN A 104 6.27 2.30 13.58
N ASN A 105 5.41 1.27 13.55
CA ASN A 105 5.35 0.30 12.46
C ASN A 105 5.10 0.97 11.10
N SER A 106 4.18 1.93 11.05
CA SER A 106 3.86 2.67 9.82
C SER A 106 5.01 3.57 9.37
N LEU A 107 5.74 4.20 10.31
CA LEU A 107 6.94 4.97 10.00
C LEU A 107 8.07 4.08 9.47
N VAL A 108 8.23 2.87 10.03
CA VAL A 108 9.19 1.87 9.53
C VAL A 108 8.83 1.45 8.10
N GLU A 109 7.55 1.19 7.83
CA GLU A 109 7.06 0.85 6.49
C GLU A 109 7.35 1.99 5.48
N ILE A 110 7.02 3.23 5.84
CA ILE A 110 7.31 4.40 4.99
C ILE A 110 8.82 4.55 4.74
N ASN A 111 9.64 4.41 5.78
CA ASN A 111 11.10 4.47 5.65
C ASN A 111 11.64 3.37 4.74
N SER A 112 11.09 2.15 4.83
CA SER A 112 11.47 1.05 3.94
C SER A 112 11.04 1.26 2.48
N LYS A 113 9.89 1.91 2.27
CA LYS A 113 9.32 2.19 0.95
C LYS A 113 10.06 3.29 0.20
N TYR A 114 10.42 4.38 0.89
CA TYR A 114 11.00 5.57 0.25
C TYR A 114 12.50 5.76 0.48
N VAL A 115 13.05 5.20 1.57
CA VAL A 115 14.46 5.38 1.98
C VAL A 115 14.90 6.86 1.91
N PRO A 116 14.30 7.75 2.73
CA PRO A 116 14.38 9.20 2.55
C PRO A 116 15.81 9.76 2.60
N ILE A 117 16.69 9.15 3.38
CA ILE A 117 18.11 9.54 3.47
C ILE A 117 18.79 9.41 2.10
N ASP A 118 18.51 8.34 1.36
CA ASP A 118 19.09 8.10 0.04
C ASP A 118 18.52 9.06 -1.00
N LEU A 119 17.22 9.38 -0.92
CA LEU A 119 16.60 10.41 -1.75
C LEU A 119 17.28 11.77 -1.53
N GLU A 120 17.46 12.19 -0.28
CA GLU A 120 18.15 13.45 0.03
C GLU A 120 19.59 13.48 -0.44
N ASN A 121 20.34 12.38 -0.23
CA ASN A 121 21.72 12.27 -0.66
C ASN A 121 21.84 12.33 -2.18
N ASN A 122 20.94 11.66 -2.91
CA ASN A 122 20.90 11.71 -4.37
C ASN A 122 20.51 13.09 -4.90
N ILE A 123 19.54 13.79 -4.28
CA ILE A 123 19.22 15.19 -4.63
C ILE A 123 20.44 16.09 -4.43
N LYS A 124 21.11 15.99 -3.27
CA LYS A 124 22.32 16.78 -2.96
C LYS A 124 23.46 16.48 -3.93
N LEU A 125 23.64 15.22 -4.32
CA LEU A 125 24.63 14.82 -5.32
C LEU A 125 24.32 15.43 -6.67
N ILE A 126 23.07 15.34 -7.13
CA ILE A 126 22.64 15.93 -8.40
C ILE A 126 22.81 17.46 -8.38
N ASP A 127 22.45 18.13 -7.29
CA ASP A 127 22.67 19.59 -7.16
C ASP A 127 24.15 19.95 -7.33
N LYS A 128 25.06 19.19 -6.72
CA LYS A 128 26.51 19.39 -6.91
C LYS A 128 26.95 19.19 -8.36
N ILE A 129 26.38 18.20 -9.04
CA ILE A 129 26.68 17.92 -10.46
C ILE A 129 26.15 19.03 -11.36
N LEU A 130 24.94 19.53 -11.11
CA LEU A 130 24.31 20.59 -11.92
C LEU A 130 24.98 21.95 -11.70
N LEU A 131 25.51 22.22 -10.52
CA LEU A 131 26.32 23.42 -10.24
C LEU A 131 27.68 23.41 -10.96
N ILE A 132 28.11 22.24 -11.45
CA ILE A 132 29.27 22.15 -12.33
C ILE A 132 28.84 22.61 -13.72
N ASP A 133 28.95 23.92 -13.94
CA ASP A 133 28.78 24.52 -15.27
C ASP A 133 29.78 23.85 -16.23
N SER A 134 29.26 22.91 -17.01
CA SER A 134 30.02 22.20 -18.01
C SER A 134 29.10 22.00 -19.21
N SER A 135 29.47 22.66 -20.31
CA SER A 135 28.91 22.42 -21.64
C SER A 135 28.85 20.93 -22.00
N LYS A 136 29.67 20.10 -21.34
CA LYS A 136 29.67 18.64 -21.42
C LYS A 136 28.38 17.96 -20.98
N LEU A 137 27.62 18.52 -20.03
CA LEU A 137 26.32 17.93 -19.63
C LEU A 137 25.22 18.17 -20.67
N ASN A 138 25.38 19.17 -21.55
CA ASN A 138 24.46 19.43 -22.65
C ASN A 138 24.63 18.48 -23.84
N LEU A 139 25.58 17.54 -23.75
CA LEU A 139 25.76 16.51 -24.74
C LEU A 139 24.53 15.57 -24.78
N PRO A 140 24.19 15.03 -25.97
CA PRO A 140 23.14 14.03 -26.10
C PRO A 140 23.38 12.84 -25.17
N PHE A 141 22.32 12.39 -24.49
CA PHE A 141 22.39 11.25 -23.58
C PHE A 141 22.79 9.94 -24.30
N GLU A 142 22.43 9.83 -25.58
CA GLU A 142 22.80 8.74 -26.50
C GLU A 142 24.31 8.45 -26.55
N ILE A 143 25.18 9.44 -26.30
CA ILE A 143 26.64 9.23 -26.31
C ILE A 143 27.06 8.15 -25.31
N LEU A 144 26.36 8.03 -24.18
CA LEU A 144 26.66 7.01 -23.17
C LEU A 144 26.16 5.61 -23.56
N HIS A 145 25.20 5.51 -24.48
CA HIS A 145 24.69 4.24 -24.99
C HIS A 145 25.75 3.48 -25.79
N ASP A 146 26.61 4.20 -26.51
CA ASP A 146 27.67 3.61 -27.34
C ASP A 146 28.89 3.12 -26.54
N GLY A 147 28.74 2.95 -25.22
CA GLY A 147 29.81 2.50 -24.32
C GLY A 147 30.79 3.59 -23.93
N ASN A 148 30.51 4.86 -24.26
CA ASN A 148 31.37 5.97 -23.86
C ASN A 148 31.17 6.35 -22.39
N LEU A 149 32.24 6.88 -21.81
CA LEU A 149 32.22 7.51 -20.49
C LEU A 149 32.31 9.03 -20.65
N LEU A 150 31.51 9.77 -19.88
CA LEU A 150 31.59 11.22 -19.85
C LEU A 150 32.32 11.69 -18.59
N LEU A 151 33.47 12.31 -18.77
CA LEU A 151 34.23 12.95 -17.69
C LEU A 151 33.87 14.44 -17.56
N VAL A 152 33.29 14.79 -16.41
CA VAL A 152 32.91 16.14 -16.03
C VAL A 152 33.55 16.53 -14.70
N LYS A 153 34.60 17.34 -14.76
CA LYS A 153 35.42 17.75 -13.59
C LYS A 153 35.80 16.55 -12.72
N ASN A 154 35.11 16.37 -11.59
CA ASN A 154 35.40 15.36 -10.58
C ASN A 154 34.50 14.11 -10.69
N TYR A 155 33.67 14.02 -11.74
CA TYR A 155 32.70 12.96 -11.93
C TYR A 155 32.90 12.26 -13.28
N ILE A 156 32.70 10.95 -13.28
CA ILE A 156 32.61 10.13 -14.47
C ILE A 156 31.19 9.57 -14.54
N PHE A 157 30.53 9.76 -15.68
CA PHE A 157 29.22 9.21 -15.96
C PHE A 157 29.33 8.08 -16.98
N GLY A 158 28.55 7.02 -16.77
CA GLY A 158 28.49 5.91 -17.69
C GLY A 158 27.21 5.10 -17.53
N LEU A 159 26.95 4.24 -18.50
CA LEU A 159 25.88 3.25 -18.39
C LEU A 159 26.48 1.91 -17.98
N GLN A 160 25.84 1.28 -16.99
CA GLN A 160 26.16 -0.07 -16.57
C GLN A 160 24.99 -0.99 -16.91
N LEU A 161 25.26 -2.24 -17.21
CA LEU A 161 24.24 -3.29 -17.28
C LEU A 161 24.17 -3.98 -15.93
N THR A 162 22.97 -4.02 -15.35
CA THR A 162 22.69 -4.74 -14.11
C THR A 162 21.77 -5.91 -14.40
N HIS A 163 21.95 -7.00 -13.65
CA HIS A 163 21.10 -8.18 -13.78
C HIS A 163 19.81 -7.93 -13.00
N GLY A 164 18.68 -7.96 -13.70
CA GLY A 164 17.36 -7.96 -13.09
C GLY A 164 17.03 -9.31 -12.45
N ILE A 165 15.94 -9.32 -11.68
CA ILE A 165 15.30 -10.55 -11.20
C ILE A 165 13.97 -10.65 -11.94
N PRO A 166 13.73 -11.65 -12.81
CA PRO A 166 14.54 -12.84 -13.07
C PRO A 166 15.82 -12.57 -13.88
N PRO A 167 16.87 -13.42 -13.75
CA PRO A 167 18.25 -13.22 -14.24
C PRO A 167 18.42 -13.09 -15.77
N GLN A 168 17.32 -13.08 -16.54
CA GLN A 168 17.31 -12.94 -17.99
C GLN A 168 17.00 -11.52 -18.46
N MET A 169 16.69 -10.59 -17.55
CA MET A 169 16.49 -9.18 -17.88
C MET A 169 17.76 -8.38 -17.55
N PHE A 170 18.31 -7.70 -18.54
CA PHE A 170 19.36 -6.70 -18.32
C PHE A 170 18.71 -5.33 -18.18
N THR A 171 19.04 -4.62 -17.10
CA THR A 171 18.61 -3.24 -16.91
C THR A 171 19.81 -2.33 -17.07
N THR A 172 19.73 -1.39 -18.01
CA THR A 172 20.73 -0.34 -18.19
C THR A 172 20.52 0.76 -17.16
N VAL A 173 21.59 1.15 -16.49
CA VAL A 173 21.54 2.05 -15.34
C VAL A 173 22.58 3.15 -15.47
N PHE A 174 22.17 4.38 -15.18
CA PHE A 174 23.06 5.53 -15.20
C PHE A 174 23.89 5.56 -13.92
N SER A 175 25.19 5.40 -14.03
CA SER A 175 26.12 5.28 -12.91
C SER A 175 27.02 6.50 -12.83
N ILE A 176 27.29 6.92 -11.59
CA ILE A 176 28.14 8.06 -11.27
C ILE A 176 29.34 7.53 -10.48
N TYR A 177 30.52 7.87 -10.94
CA TYR A 177 31.79 7.58 -10.29
C TYR A 177 32.53 8.89 -9.99
N ASP A 178 33.44 8.85 -9.03
CA ASP A 178 34.38 9.95 -8.84
C ASP A 178 35.47 9.94 -9.92
N SER A 179 36.32 10.97 -9.94
CA SER A 179 37.44 11.09 -10.87
C SER A 179 38.51 10.01 -10.71
N THR A 180 38.51 9.26 -9.60
CA THR A 180 39.41 8.12 -9.38
C THR A 180 38.81 6.80 -9.89
N GLY A 181 37.56 6.82 -10.38
CA GLY A 181 36.83 5.65 -10.85
C GLY A 181 36.09 4.89 -9.74
N LYS A 182 36.00 5.43 -8.52
CA LYS A 182 35.23 4.83 -7.43
C LYS A 182 33.75 5.12 -7.62
N PHE A 183 32.93 4.08 -7.48
CA PHE A 183 31.47 4.20 -7.56
C PHE A 183 30.92 5.12 -6.45
N ILE A 184 30.05 6.06 -6.84
CA ILE A 184 29.35 6.97 -5.92
C ILE A 184 27.89 6.59 -5.78
N SER A 185 27.16 6.55 -6.90
CA SER A 185 25.71 6.34 -6.90
C SER A 185 25.22 5.92 -8.28
N MET A 186 24.00 5.37 -8.31
CA MET A 186 23.30 4.95 -9.49
C MET A 186 21.94 5.66 -9.57
N LEU A 187 21.69 6.36 -10.67
CA LEU A 187 20.45 7.09 -10.91
C LEU A 187 19.41 6.23 -11.64
N ASN A 188 19.20 5.00 -11.19
CA ASN A 188 18.08 4.18 -11.66
C ASN A 188 17.78 3.02 -10.70
N GLU A 189 17.10 3.31 -9.59
CA GLU A 189 16.53 2.26 -8.74
C GLU A 189 15.01 2.31 -8.86
N ASN A 190 14.46 1.25 -9.45
CA ASN A 190 13.10 0.77 -9.25
C ASN A 190 11.98 1.57 -9.93
N ASP A 191 12.02 1.70 -11.26
CA ASP A 191 10.79 1.71 -12.05
C ASP A 191 10.77 0.42 -12.87
N ASP A 192 9.94 -0.54 -12.45
CA ASP A 192 9.85 -1.92 -12.95
C ASP A 192 9.58 -2.07 -14.46
N ASN A 193 9.48 -0.99 -15.25
CA ASN A 193 9.18 -1.07 -16.68
C ASN A 193 9.76 0.04 -17.56
N ASN A 194 10.64 0.92 -17.07
CA ASN A 194 11.15 2.01 -17.91
C ASN A 194 12.57 1.72 -18.40
N SER A 195 12.66 1.33 -19.67
CA SER A 195 13.88 1.54 -20.46
C SER A 195 14.34 2.98 -20.27
N LEU A 196 15.66 3.18 -20.12
CA LEU A 196 16.22 4.53 -20.09
C LEU A 196 15.75 5.27 -21.34
N ASN A 197 15.03 6.37 -21.16
CA ASN A 197 14.66 7.22 -22.28
C ASN A 197 15.88 8.06 -22.65
N PHE A 198 16.49 7.75 -23.79
CA PHE A 198 17.71 8.41 -24.27
C PHE A 198 17.44 9.78 -24.93
N ASN A 199 16.16 10.20 -25.01
CA ASN A 199 15.82 11.48 -25.63
C ASN A 199 16.26 12.65 -24.75
N GLY A 200 17.06 13.56 -25.33
CA GLY A 200 17.49 14.80 -24.71
C GLY A 200 18.97 14.80 -24.30
N SER A 201 19.36 15.79 -23.50
CA SER A 201 20.72 15.91 -23.00
C SER A 201 20.92 15.16 -21.67
N ILE A 202 22.17 14.92 -21.30
CA ILE A 202 22.52 14.36 -19.98
C ILE A 202 22.04 15.29 -18.85
N HIS A 203 22.11 16.59 -19.07
CA HIS A 203 21.57 17.60 -18.18
C HIS A 203 20.06 17.45 -17.98
N ASP A 204 19.29 17.20 -19.04
CA ASP A 204 17.83 17.00 -18.95
C ASP A 204 17.49 15.72 -18.19
N PHE A 205 18.22 14.63 -18.45
CA PHE A 205 18.06 13.38 -17.72
C PHE A 205 18.32 13.55 -16.22
N ILE A 206 19.42 14.19 -15.86
CA ILE A 206 19.80 14.44 -14.46
C ILE A 206 18.75 15.32 -13.76
N ASN A 207 18.27 16.38 -14.43
CA ASN A 207 17.19 17.23 -13.89
C ASN A 207 15.88 16.47 -13.72
N LYS A 208 15.51 15.62 -14.68
CA LYS A 208 14.33 14.77 -14.57
C LYS A 208 14.43 13.86 -13.35
N LYS A 209 15.56 13.18 -13.16
CA LYS A 209 15.79 12.32 -11.99
C LYS A 209 15.75 13.10 -10.67
N LYS A 210 16.28 14.31 -10.63
CA LYS A 210 16.13 15.20 -9.47
C LYS A 210 14.66 15.47 -9.14
N ASN A 211 13.86 15.84 -10.15
CA ASN A 211 12.42 16.10 -9.96
C ASN A 211 11.69 14.84 -9.48
N ASP A 212 12.04 13.67 -9.99
CA ASP A 212 11.48 12.38 -9.54
C ASP A 212 11.80 12.14 -8.05
N TYR A 213 13.05 12.32 -7.63
CA TYR A 213 13.44 12.17 -6.23
C TYR A 213 12.77 13.20 -5.32
N GLN A 214 12.65 14.46 -5.76
CA GLN A 214 11.95 15.51 -5.01
C GLN A 214 10.47 15.17 -4.85
N THR A 215 9.83 14.63 -5.89
CA THR A 215 8.44 14.17 -5.84
C THR A 215 8.29 12.99 -4.88
N LYS A 216 9.18 11.99 -4.95
CA LYS A 216 9.20 10.86 -4.00
C LYS A 216 9.39 11.33 -2.56
N LEU A 217 10.29 12.30 -2.31
CA LEU A 217 10.53 12.88 -0.99
C LEU A 217 9.31 13.68 -0.48
N ALA A 218 8.66 14.46 -1.35
CA ALA A 218 7.44 15.18 -1.02
C ALA A 218 6.30 14.21 -0.64
N ASN A 219 6.15 13.11 -1.38
CA ASN A 219 5.19 12.06 -1.07
C ASN A 219 5.53 11.35 0.25
N CYS A 220 6.80 11.05 0.52
CA CYS A 220 7.25 10.52 1.81
C CYS A 220 6.86 11.45 2.96
N ASN A 221 7.15 12.76 2.84
CA ASN A 221 6.77 13.74 3.86
C ASN A 221 5.25 13.85 4.05
N LYS A 222 4.47 13.74 2.97
CA LYS A 222 3.00 13.69 3.04
C LYS A 222 2.51 12.45 3.78
N ASP A 223 3.07 11.28 3.48
CA ASP A 223 2.73 10.02 4.15
C ASP A 223 3.10 10.07 5.64
N ILE A 224 4.27 10.63 6.00
CA ILE A 224 4.69 10.84 7.39
C ILE A 224 3.70 11.76 8.11
N ARG A 225 3.32 12.90 7.52
CA ARG A 225 2.34 13.83 8.11
C ARG A 225 1.01 13.14 8.37
N ARG A 226 0.50 12.37 7.40
CA ARG A 226 -0.74 11.60 7.55
C ARG A 226 -0.71 10.62 8.73
N VAL A 227 0.43 9.97 8.99
CA VAL A 227 0.61 9.10 10.16
C VAL A 227 0.67 9.89 11.47
N ILE A 228 1.35 11.05 11.47
CA ILE A 228 1.49 11.89 12.67
C ILE A 228 0.16 12.56 13.05
N GLU A 229 -0.55 13.10 12.07
CA GLU A 229 -1.80 13.89 12.20
C GLU A 229 -3.05 13.04 12.51
N LYS A 230 -2.87 11.74 12.83
CA LYS A 230 -3.90 10.79 13.33
C LYS A 230 -4.96 10.30 12.32
N GLU A 231 -5.01 10.80 11.08
CA GLU A 231 -6.20 10.56 10.23
C GLU A 231 -6.33 9.16 9.63
N ASP A 232 -5.25 8.37 9.50
CA ASP A 232 -5.28 7.21 8.58
C ASP A 232 -4.51 5.96 9.03
N ILE A 233 -4.20 5.83 10.32
CA ILE A 233 -3.56 4.62 10.85
C ILE A 233 -4.56 3.46 10.91
N TRP A 234 -5.85 3.75 11.12
CA TRP A 234 -6.87 2.75 11.33
C TRP A 234 -7.54 2.33 10.03
N SER A 235 -7.26 1.10 9.62
CA SER A 235 -7.93 0.40 8.53
C SER A 235 -8.64 -0.85 9.04
N TYR A 236 -9.56 -1.36 8.23
CA TYR A 236 -10.29 -2.58 8.57
C TYR A 236 -9.35 -3.76 8.70
N ARG A 237 -8.36 -3.87 7.80
CA ARG A 237 -7.32 -4.90 7.86
C ARG A 237 -6.49 -4.86 9.16
N ARG A 238 -6.20 -3.68 9.69
CA ARG A 238 -5.46 -3.55 10.95
C ARG A 238 -6.33 -3.94 12.14
N ILE A 239 -7.57 -3.44 12.21
CA ILE A 239 -8.48 -3.71 13.33
C ILE A 239 -8.92 -5.17 13.36
N ILE A 240 -9.23 -5.79 12.21
CA ILE A 240 -9.61 -7.21 12.17
C ILE A 240 -8.49 -8.11 12.70
N SER A 241 -7.22 -7.74 12.49
CA SER A 241 -6.08 -8.50 13.03
C SER A 241 -6.08 -8.50 14.57
N TYR A 242 -6.42 -7.38 15.21
CA TYR A 242 -6.62 -7.32 16.66
C TYR A 242 -7.87 -8.10 17.09
N SER A 243 -8.98 -7.98 16.36
CA SER A 243 -10.21 -8.72 16.65
C SER A 243 -10.04 -10.23 16.58
N ILE A 244 -9.16 -10.72 15.71
CA ILE A 244 -8.80 -12.15 15.61
C ILE A 244 -7.83 -12.55 16.73
N ASN A 245 -6.81 -11.71 17.02
CA ASN A 245 -5.82 -12.00 18.05
C ASN A 245 -6.41 -12.13 19.46
N ILE A 246 -7.48 -11.38 19.78
CA ILE A 246 -8.19 -11.52 21.07
C ILE A 246 -8.63 -12.98 21.31
N PHE A 247 -8.92 -13.77 20.27
CA PHE A 247 -9.30 -15.17 20.41
C PHE A 247 -8.14 -16.17 20.37
N LEU A 248 -6.97 -15.77 19.85
CA LEU A 248 -5.80 -16.64 19.76
C LEU A 248 -4.87 -16.52 20.98
N LEU A 249 -4.95 -15.42 21.74
CA LEU A 249 -4.13 -15.17 22.92
C LEU A 249 -4.72 -15.72 24.23
N GLU A 250 -5.95 -16.24 24.24
CA GLU A 250 -6.60 -16.83 25.43
C GLU A 250 -6.69 -18.38 25.40
N ILE A 251 -5.92 -19.05 24.53
CA ILE A 251 -5.75 -20.52 24.50
C ILE A 251 -4.29 -20.86 24.74
#